data_AF-A0A0K0DD58-F1
#
_entry.id   AF-A0A0K0DD58-F1
#
_cell.length_a   1.000
_cell.length_b   1.000
_cell.length_c   1.000
_cell.angle_alpha   90.00
_cell.angle_beta   90.00
_cell.angle_gamma   90.00
#
_symmetry.space_group_name_H-M   'P 1'
#
loop_
_entity.id
_entity.type
_entity.pdbx_description
1 polymer ?
#
loop_
_entity_poly.entity_id
_entity_poly.type
_entity_poly.pdbx_seq_one_letter_code
_entity_poly.pdbx_strand_id
1 'polypeptide(L)'
;MGQSVSKDDFIWAYTEQPHLSRRTAVLKKHPKIKQLYGTDESFKFVVIAMVLFQIFMCWLLQDEDWILIFLEAYVCGGVINHAMTLAIHDISHNTAFGNKYPLWNRFFGMLANLPVGVPFSVSFKKYHVAHHRYLGEEFLLLFSRIEITNMSSTLKSHYFLMEATYHLQKAPNDLEIINAIVQIAFDAFVPHIFGIRSFLYLILGTFVAMGVHPSAGHFISEHYVFKGTQEIYSYYGLWNLYTFNVGYHVENHDFPYIPRRNLPQAGTESIIFFTIVVKKFDQLLTAPCSVLEVTKIALEFYSNLHTRSSWTKVLWDFVFSPDMGPYMRLKRTASVAQTFRPRHALNEYYEAVSKISDVFKFIFY
;
A
#
# COMPACT_ATOMS: atom_id res chain seq x y z
N MET A 1 16.92 -26.25 -10.05
CA MET A 1 17.47 -25.21 -10.96
C MET A 1 17.05 -23.86 -10.42
N GLY A 2 17.96 -23.20 -9.70
CA GLY A 2 17.79 -21.81 -9.24
C GLY A 2 18.82 -20.93 -9.92
N GLN A 3 18.52 -19.64 -10.13
CA GLN A 3 19.52 -18.67 -10.61
C GLN A 3 20.61 -18.51 -9.55
N SER A 4 21.87 -18.42 -9.97
CA SER A 4 22.97 -18.04 -9.08
C SER A 4 22.79 -16.60 -8.61
N VAL A 5 22.78 -16.38 -7.29
CA VAL A 5 22.79 -15.05 -6.68
C VAL A 5 24.23 -14.59 -6.49
N SER A 6 24.53 -13.32 -6.79
CA SER A 6 25.91 -12.80 -6.65
C SER A 6 26.28 -12.42 -5.21
N LYS A 7 25.32 -12.43 -4.28
CA LYS A 7 25.52 -12.20 -2.84
C LYS A 7 24.90 -13.32 -2.01
N ASP A 8 25.50 -13.57 -0.85
CA ASP A 8 25.08 -14.54 0.16
C ASP A 8 24.68 -13.89 1.50
N ASP A 9 24.91 -12.58 1.66
CA ASP A 9 24.46 -11.79 2.81
C ASP A 9 23.89 -10.42 2.44
N PHE A 10 23.08 -9.88 3.36
CA PHE A 10 22.42 -8.58 3.24
C PHE A 10 23.42 -7.41 3.23
N ILE A 11 22.96 -6.26 2.73
CA ILE A 11 23.73 -5.01 2.82
C ILE A 11 23.53 -4.42 4.21
N TRP A 12 24.55 -4.48 5.06
CA TRP A 12 24.47 -3.92 6.41
C TRP A 12 24.77 -2.42 6.41
N ALA A 13 23.89 -1.64 7.03
CA ALA A 13 24.11 -0.23 7.32
C ALA A 13 24.20 0.00 8.82
N TYR A 14 25.18 0.81 9.23
CA TYR A 14 25.44 1.17 10.62
C TYR A 14 25.01 2.62 10.93
N THR A 15 24.26 3.24 10.02
CA THR A 15 23.68 4.58 10.16
C THR A 15 22.18 4.49 10.34
N GLU A 16 21.58 5.49 11.00
CA GLU A 16 20.12 5.62 11.08
C GLU A 16 19.46 5.71 9.69
N GLN A 17 18.15 5.44 9.63
CA GLN A 17 17.39 5.65 8.40
C GLN A 17 17.34 7.15 8.02
N PRO A 18 17.47 7.51 6.73
CA PRO A 18 17.66 8.89 6.30
C PRO A 18 16.36 9.72 6.34
N HIS A 19 15.20 9.08 6.50
CA HIS A 19 13.89 9.74 6.42
C HIS A 19 13.63 10.71 7.56
N LEU A 20 14.00 10.34 8.79
CA LEU A 20 13.78 11.18 9.96
C LEU A 20 14.64 12.45 9.91
N SER A 21 15.94 12.29 9.61
CA SER A 21 16.88 13.40 9.51
C SER A 21 16.56 14.30 8.32
N ARG A 22 16.21 13.74 7.15
CA ARG A 22 15.78 14.51 5.98
C ARG A 22 14.48 15.26 6.24
N ARG A 23 13.43 14.63 6.79
CA ARG A 23 12.19 15.32 7.20
C ARG A 23 12.50 16.51 8.10
N THR A 24 13.35 16.32 9.11
CA THR A 24 13.71 17.38 10.06
C THR A 24 14.40 18.55 9.38
N ALA A 25 15.37 18.27 8.50
CA ALA A 25 16.08 19.28 7.73
C ALA A 25 15.15 20.04 6.75
N VAL A 26 14.28 19.32 6.05
CA VAL A 26 13.28 19.89 5.14
C VAL A 26 12.31 20.80 5.89
N LEU A 27 11.74 20.35 7.02
CA LEU A 27 10.80 21.17 7.79
C LEU A 27 11.45 22.41 8.43
N LYS A 28 12.75 22.33 8.76
CA LYS A 28 13.52 23.47 9.26
C LYS A 28 13.71 24.53 8.17
N LYS A 29 14.03 24.12 6.94
CA LYS A 29 14.28 25.04 5.82
C LYS A 29 12.99 25.54 5.17
N HIS A 30 11.98 24.67 5.09
CA HIS A 30 10.72 24.89 4.37
C HIS A 30 9.50 24.63 5.27
N PRO A 31 9.27 25.45 6.31
CA PRO A 31 8.19 25.24 7.28
C PRO A 31 6.78 25.25 6.65
N LYS A 32 6.63 25.87 5.48
CA LYS A 32 5.38 25.88 4.70
C LYS A 32 4.88 24.47 4.30
N ILE A 33 5.76 23.46 4.25
CA ILE A 33 5.36 22.06 4.00
C ILE A 33 4.38 21.56 5.08
N LYS A 34 4.38 22.13 6.29
CA LYS A 34 3.40 21.78 7.33
C LYS A 34 1.95 22.01 6.91
N GLN A 35 1.69 22.91 5.95
CA GLN A 35 0.35 23.18 5.43
C GLN A 35 -0.18 22.05 4.54
N LEU A 36 0.68 21.14 4.10
CA LEU A 36 0.32 20.01 3.24
C LEU A 36 -0.18 18.78 4.01
N TYR A 37 -0.01 18.77 5.33
CA TYR A 37 -0.54 17.72 6.20
C TYR A 37 -2.06 17.84 6.27
N GLY A 38 -2.76 16.73 6.18
CA GLY A 38 -4.21 16.74 6.27
C GLY A 38 -4.86 15.53 5.66
N THR A 39 -6.12 15.72 5.24
CA THR A 39 -6.91 14.72 4.54
C THR A 39 -7.02 15.03 3.06
N ASP A 40 -7.24 14.01 2.25
CA ASP A 40 -7.70 14.16 0.88
C ASP A 40 -9.18 13.79 0.82
N GLU A 41 -10.04 14.81 0.65
CA GLU A 41 -11.49 14.61 0.59
C GLU A 41 -11.92 13.90 -0.69
N SER A 42 -11.22 14.16 -1.81
CA SER A 42 -11.53 13.56 -3.12
C SER A 42 -11.20 12.06 -3.13
N PHE A 43 -10.17 11.66 -2.38
CA PHE A 43 -9.68 10.29 -2.32
C PHE A 43 -10.74 9.28 -1.88
N LYS A 44 -11.65 9.67 -0.96
CA LYS A 44 -12.75 8.79 -0.50
C LYS A 44 -13.65 8.37 -1.65
N PHE A 45 -14.03 9.32 -2.49
CA PHE A 45 -14.94 9.08 -3.61
C PHE A 45 -14.28 8.24 -4.70
N VAL A 46 -12.98 8.44 -4.93
CA VAL A 46 -12.21 7.64 -5.90
C VAL A 46 -12.16 6.17 -5.46
N VAL A 47 -11.85 5.91 -4.19
CA VAL A 47 -11.81 4.54 -3.65
C VAL A 47 -13.19 3.87 -3.72
N ILE A 48 -14.27 4.58 -3.35
CA ILE A 48 -15.63 4.04 -3.45
C ILE A 48 -15.97 3.73 -4.92
N ALA A 49 -15.65 4.63 -5.85
CA ALA A 49 -15.89 4.43 -7.27
C ALA A 49 -15.17 3.19 -7.81
N MET A 50 -13.92 2.94 -7.39
CA MET A 50 -13.17 1.76 -7.78
C MET A 50 -13.74 0.45 -7.22
N VAL A 51 -14.21 0.45 -5.96
CA VAL A 51 -14.90 -0.71 -5.38
C VAL A 51 -16.19 -1.01 -6.14
N LEU A 52 -17.01 0.02 -6.40
CA LEU A 52 -18.25 -0.13 -7.15
C LEU A 52 -17.98 -0.58 -8.60
N PHE A 53 -16.93 -0.06 -9.22
CA PHE A 53 -16.52 -0.47 -10.55
C PHE A 53 -16.10 -1.95 -10.59
N GLN A 54 -15.37 -2.44 -9.59
CA GLN A 54 -15.04 -3.87 -9.52
C GLN A 54 -16.29 -4.75 -9.34
N ILE A 55 -17.26 -4.32 -8.53
CA ILE A 55 -18.55 -5.00 -8.41
C ILE A 55 -19.32 -4.97 -9.73
N PHE A 56 -19.27 -3.86 -10.46
CA PHE A 56 -19.87 -3.75 -11.79
C PHE A 56 -19.18 -4.68 -12.81
N MET A 57 -17.86 -4.82 -12.78
CA MET A 57 -17.14 -5.79 -13.59
C MET A 57 -17.54 -7.22 -13.25
N CYS A 58 -17.78 -7.55 -11.98
CA CYS A 58 -18.32 -8.85 -11.59
C CYS A 58 -19.70 -9.12 -12.22
N TRP A 59 -20.56 -8.11 -12.31
CA TRP A 59 -21.86 -8.25 -12.99
C TRP A 59 -21.69 -8.44 -14.50
N LEU A 60 -20.77 -7.71 -15.15
CA LEU A 60 -20.52 -7.86 -16.58
C LEU A 60 -19.93 -9.23 -16.96
N LEU A 61 -19.07 -9.79 -16.12
CA LEU A 61 -18.27 -10.99 -16.43
C LEU A 61 -18.90 -12.31 -15.97
N GLN A 62 -20.09 -12.28 -15.36
CA GLN A 62 -20.70 -13.44 -14.70
C GLN A 62 -20.87 -14.67 -15.60
N ASP A 63 -21.20 -14.46 -16.88
CA ASP A 63 -21.50 -15.53 -17.85
C ASP A 63 -20.47 -15.59 -19.00
N GLU A 64 -19.43 -14.75 -18.95
CA GLU A 64 -18.45 -14.58 -20.03
C GLU A 64 -17.43 -15.73 -20.08
N ASP A 65 -16.79 -15.90 -21.25
CA ASP A 65 -15.85 -16.99 -21.47
C ASP A 65 -14.54 -16.82 -20.70
N TRP A 66 -13.84 -17.93 -20.44
CA TRP A 66 -12.62 -17.93 -19.63
C TRP A 66 -11.49 -17.08 -20.19
N ILE A 67 -11.37 -16.93 -21.52
CA ILE A 67 -10.33 -16.11 -22.13
C ILE A 67 -10.59 -14.65 -21.76
N LEU A 68 -11.84 -14.20 -21.85
CA LEU A 68 -12.22 -12.85 -21.44
C LEU A 68 -11.99 -12.64 -19.94
N ILE A 69 -12.32 -13.62 -19.09
CA ILE A 69 -12.03 -13.56 -17.64
C ILE A 69 -10.54 -13.35 -17.37
N PHE A 70 -9.65 -14.12 -18.00
CA PHE A 70 -8.21 -13.98 -17.81
C PHE A 70 -7.67 -12.65 -18.35
N LEU A 71 -8.17 -12.21 -19.50
CA LEU A 71 -7.78 -10.94 -20.10
C LEU A 71 -8.18 -9.76 -19.21
N GLU A 72 -9.43 -9.72 -18.76
CA GLU A 72 -9.94 -8.67 -17.88
C GLU A 72 -9.29 -8.74 -16.51
N ALA A 73 -9.05 -9.93 -15.96
CA ALA A 73 -8.30 -10.06 -14.71
C ALA A 73 -6.89 -9.46 -14.82
N TYR A 74 -6.25 -9.49 -15.99
CA TYR A 74 -4.95 -8.86 -16.18
C TYR A 74 -5.06 -7.34 -16.40
N VAL A 75 -5.87 -6.91 -17.37
CA VAL A 75 -5.92 -5.52 -17.85
C VAL A 75 -6.70 -4.62 -16.90
N CYS A 76 -7.79 -5.13 -16.34
CA CYS A 76 -8.72 -4.38 -15.49
C CYS A 76 -8.52 -4.74 -14.02
N GLY A 77 -8.66 -6.03 -13.70
CA GLY A 77 -8.49 -6.59 -12.36
C GLY A 77 -7.12 -6.27 -11.77
N GLY A 78 -6.05 -6.54 -12.52
CA GLY A 78 -4.67 -6.32 -12.09
C GLY A 78 -4.36 -4.85 -11.82
N VAL A 79 -4.78 -3.95 -12.71
CA VAL A 79 -4.58 -2.50 -12.56
C VAL A 79 -5.35 -1.97 -11.35
N ILE A 80 -6.64 -2.28 -11.26
CA ILE A 80 -7.51 -1.73 -10.21
C ILE A 80 -7.19 -2.36 -8.87
N ASN A 81 -6.97 -3.68 -8.77
CA ASN A 81 -6.60 -4.31 -7.50
C ASN A 81 -5.25 -3.82 -7.01
N HIS A 82 -4.27 -3.62 -7.90
CA HIS A 82 -3.02 -2.98 -7.50
C HIS A 82 -3.28 -1.59 -6.94
N ALA A 83 -4.06 -0.76 -7.64
CA ALA A 83 -4.44 0.56 -7.14
C ALA A 83 -5.20 0.48 -5.80
N MET A 84 -6.09 -0.49 -5.59
CA MET A 84 -6.76 -0.73 -4.30
C MET A 84 -5.78 -1.05 -3.18
N THR A 85 -4.72 -1.84 -3.44
CA THR A 85 -3.67 -2.07 -2.43
C THR A 85 -2.93 -0.79 -2.03
N LEU A 86 -2.75 0.12 -2.99
CA LEU A 86 -2.13 1.42 -2.75
C LEU A 86 -3.09 2.40 -2.06
N ALA A 87 -4.38 2.30 -2.34
CA ALA A 87 -5.38 3.04 -1.59
C ALA A 87 -5.37 2.62 -0.11
N ILE A 88 -5.32 1.31 0.16
CA ILE A 88 -5.19 0.77 1.53
C ILE A 88 -3.91 1.26 2.20
N HIS A 89 -2.80 1.35 1.45
CA HIS A 89 -1.57 1.97 1.92
C HIS A 89 -1.82 3.41 2.42
N ASP A 90 -2.43 4.26 1.62
CA ASP A 90 -2.67 5.66 2.00
C ASP A 90 -3.66 5.77 3.17
N ILE A 91 -4.74 4.98 3.15
CA ILE A 91 -5.70 4.89 4.25
C ILE A 91 -5.00 4.46 5.56
N SER A 92 -3.94 3.65 5.49
CA SER A 92 -3.16 3.22 6.65
C SER A 92 -2.50 4.39 7.40
N HIS A 93 -2.13 5.44 6.67
CA HIS A 93 -1.61 6.71 7.18
C HIS A 93 -2.68 7.68 7.68
N ASN A 94 -3.95 7.23 7.67
CA ASN A 94 -5.13 8.02 8.04
C ASN A 94 -5.37 9.27 7.18
N THR A 95 -4.90 9.29 5.92
CA THR A 95 -5.10 10.44 5.02
C THR A 95 -6.52 10.55 4.49
N ALA A 96 -7.38 9.52 4.65
CA ALA A 96 -8.77 9.60 4.25
C ALA A 96 -9.62 10.40 5.24
N PHE A 97 -9.67 10.01 6.52
CA PHE A 97 -10.50 10.69 7.54
C PHE A 97 -9.69 11.45 8.60
N GLY A 98 -8.37 11.45 8.51
CA GLY A 98 -7.48 12.12 9.45
C GLY A 98 -7.23 11.33 10.73
N ASN A 99 -6.25 11.76 11.51
CA ASN A 99 -5.84 11.12 12.76
C ASN A 99 -6.90 11.21 13.87
N LYS A 100 -7.87 12.12 13.74
CA LYS A 100 -8.99 12.27 14.69
C LYS A 100 -9.96 11.09 14.62
N TYR A 101 -10.06 10.42 13.47
CA TYR A 101 -11.04 9.36 13.21
C TYR A 101 -10.34 8.05 12.78
N PRO A 102 -9.53 7.42 13.65
CA PRO A 102 -8.74 6.26 13.27
C PRO A 102 -9.59 5.05 12.89
N LEU A 103 -10.73 4.82 13.57
CA LEU A 103 -11.65 3.72 13.25
C LEU A 103 -12.35 3.89 11.90
N TRP A 104 -12.72 5.12 11.54
CA TRP A 104 -13.29 5.41 10.21
C TRP A 104 -12.30 5.04 9.11
N ASN A 105 -11.01 5.35 9.28
CA ASN A 105 -9.97 4.88 8.36
C ASN A 105 -9.83 3.34 8.37
N ARG A 106 -10.08 2.65 9.50
CA ARG A 106 -10.03 1.17 9.55
C ARG A 106 -11.18 0.55 8.76
N PHE A 107 -12.42 0.97 9.01
CA PHE A 107 -13.58 0.46 8.28
C PHE A 107 -13.56 0.82 6.80
N PHE A 108 -13.13 2.04 6.46
CA PHE A 108 -12.94 2.44 5.07
C PHE A 108 -11.83 1.62 4.39
N GLY A 109 -10.76 1.29 5.12
CA GLY A 109 -9.74 0.36 4.66
C GLY A 109 -10.27 -1.05 4.40
N MET A 110 -11.24 -1.53 5.18
CA MET A 110 -11.91 -2.83 4.92
C MET A 110 -12.82 -2.77 3.69
N LEU A 111 -13.52 -1.65 3.46
CA LEU A 111 -14.28 -1.42 2.22
C LEU A 111 -13.36 -1.44 0.99
N ALA A 112 -12.23 -0.75 1.06
CA ALA A 112 -11.22 -0.76 0.00
C ALA A 112 -10.60 -2.15 -0.21
N ASN A 113 -10.67 -3.03 0.78
CA ASN A 113 -10.13 -4.38 0.72
C ASN A 113 -11.02 -5.35 -0.07
N LEU A 114 -12.33 -5.07 -0.20
CA LEU A 114 -13.29 -6.03 -0.75
C LEU A 114 -12.86 -6.61 -2.11
N PRO A 115 -12.46 -5.81 -3.12
CA PRO A 115 -12.08 -6.35 -4.43
C PRO A 115 -10.78 -7.18 -4.43
N VAL A 116 -9.99 -7.11 -3.36
CA VAL A 116 -8.70 -7.79 -3.26
C VAL A 116 -8.86 -9.29 -2.94
N GLY A 117 -9.95 -9.68 -2.28
CA GLY A 117 -10.26 -11.09 -2.01
C GLY A 117 -9.49 -11.75 -0.86
N VAL A 118 -8.65 -10.99 -0.14
CA VAL A 118 -7.93 -11.47 1.05
C VAL A 118 -7.92 -10.40 2.15
N PRO A 119 -8.22 -10.72 3.42
CA PRO A 119 -8.44 -9.71 4.47
C PRO A 119 -7.13 -9.11 5.01
N PHE A 120 -6.44 -8.30 4.20
CA PHE A 120 -5.10 -7.83 4.53
C PHE A 120 -5.04 -6.39 5.06
N SER A 121 -6.06 -5.54 4.86
CA SER A 121 -6.01 -4.10 5.14
C SER A 121 -5.64 -3.71 6.58
N VAL A 122 -6.21 -4.39 7.58
CA VAL A 122 -5.88 -4.11 8.99
C VAL A 122 -4.45 -4.57 9.33
N SER A 123 -4.08 -5.78 8.91
CA SER A 123 -2.73 -6.31 9.10
C SER A 123 -1.70 -5.45 8.36
N PHE A 124 -1.99 -5.01 7.14
CA PHE A 124 -1.14 -4.15 6.34
C PHE A 124 -0.75 -2.90 7.14
N LYS A 125 -1.72 -2.15 7.70
CA LYS A 125 -1.39 -0.96 8.52
C LYS A 125 -0.43 -1.30 9.67
N LYS A 126 -0.68 -2.39 10.38
CA LYS A 126 0.11 -2.82 11.53
C LYS A 126 1.58 -3.01 11.14
N TYR A 127 1.85 -3.68 10.02
CA TYR A 127 3.21 -3.90 9.52
C TYR A 127 3.79 -2.68 8.82
N HIS A 128 2.98 -1.95 8.07
CA HIS A 128 3.38 -0.81 7.27
C HIS A 128 3.83 0.39 8.11
N VAL A 129 3.11 0.70 9.20
CA VAL A 129 3.54 1.76 10.12
C VAL A 129 4.86 1.38 10.80
N ALA A 130 5.08 0.09 11.09
CA ALA A 130 6.35 -0.38 11.61
C ALA A 130 7.47 -0.31 10.56
N HIS A 131 7.17 -0.61 9.30
CA HIS A 131 8.08 -0.43 8.17
C HIS A 131 8.57 1.02 8.07
N HIS A 132 7.67 2.01 8.17
CA HIS A 132 8.07 3.42 8.17
C HIS A 132 8.92 3.81 9.38
N ARG A 133 8.68 3.18 10.53
CA ARG A 133 9.37 3.51 11.78
C ARG A 133 10.74 2.86 11.91
N TYR A 134 10.88 1.62 11.47
CA TYR A 134 12.04 0.75 11.68
C TYR A 134 12.59 0.23 10.34
N LEU A 135 12.67 1.10 9.34
CA LEU A 135 13.09 0.74 7.99
C LEU A 135 14.46 0.03 8.01
N GLY A 136 14.51 -1.17 7.44
CA GLY A 136 15.72 -2.00 7.40
C GLY A 136 16.07 -2.73 8.70
N GLU A 137 15.34 -2.55 9.80
CA GLU A 137 15.62 -3.29 11.04
C GLU A 137 15.05 -4.73 10.99
N GLU A 138 15.77 -5.67 11.62
CA GLU A 138 15.70 -7.13 11.44
C GLU A 138 14.30 -7.77 11.54
N PHE A 139 13.41 -7.22 12.36
CA PHE A 139 12.16 -7.88 12.74
C PHE A 139 11.05 -7.84 11.67
N LEU A 140 11.21 -7.07 10.58
CA LEU A 140 10.18 -6.89 9.54
C LEU A 140 10.47 -7.66 8.24
N LEU A 141 11.62 -8.33 8.12
CA LEU A 141 11.97 -9.12 6.93
C LEU A 141 11.71 -10.60 7.22
N LEU A 142 10.51 -11.06 6.89
CA LEU A 142 9.94 -12.31 7.42
C LEU A 142 10.18 -13.56 6.57
N PHE A 143 10.87 -13.48 5.41
CA PHE A 143 11.26 -14.70 4.71
C PHE A 143 12.67 -15.17 5.06
N SER A 144 12.78 -16.46 5.36
CA SER A 144 14.01 -17.13 5.77
C SER A 144 15.08 -17.08 4.65
N ARG A 145 16.36 -17.03 5.03
CA ARG A 145 17.53 -17.07 4.11
C ARG A 145 17.50 -18.26 3.11
N ILE A 146 16.71 -19.30 3.39
CA ILE A 146 16.81 -20.61 2.74
C ILE A 146 15.80 -20.76 1.59
N GLU A 147 14.65 -20.08 1.64
CA GLU A 147 13.58 -20.30 0.65
C GLU A 147 13.78 -19.48 -0.64
N ILE A 148 14.40 -18.30 -0.59
CA ILE A 148 14.47 -17.39 -1.75
C ILE A 148 15.63 -17.71 -2.70
N THR A 149 16.74 -18.26 -2.21
CA THR A 149 17.93 -18.57 -3.05
C THR A 149 17.69 -19.69 -4.05
N ASN A 150 16.67 -20.53 -3.83
CA ASN A 150 16.31 -21.64 -4.71
C ASN A 150 15.01 -21.41 -5.52
N MET A 151 14.43 -20.20 -5.48
CA MET A 151 13.21 -19.90 -6.23
C MET A 151 13.48 -19.79 -7.74
N SER A 152 12.64 -20.44 -8.54
CA SER A 152 12.58 -20.24 -9.98
C SER A 152 12.12 -18.81 -10.32
N SER A 153 12.36 -18.37 -11.56
CA SER A 153 11.89 -17.07 -12.06
C SER A 153 10.38 -16.87 -11.90
N THR A 154 9.59 -17.93 -12.08
CA THR A 154 8.12 -17.92 -11.90
C THR A 154 7.69 -17.71 -10.44
N LEU A 155 8.45 -18.26 -9.49
CA LEU A 155 8.16 -18.07 -8.07
C LEU A 155 8.61 -16.67 -7.61
N LYS A 156 9.75 -16.18 -8.10
CA LYS A 156 10.18 -14.79 -7.86
C LYS A 156 9.12 -13.78 -8.32
N SER A 157 8.50 -14.01 -9.47
CA SER A 157 7.50 -13.08 -9.99
C SER A 157 6.19 -13.03 -9.18
N HIS A 158 5.98 -13.89 -8.17
CA HIS A 158 4.83 -13.82 -7.25
C HIS A 158 5.27 -13.69 -5.78
N TYR A 159 6.52 -13.30 -5.55
CA TYR A 159 7.13 -13.23 -4.23
C TYR A 159 6.35 -12.38 -3.22
N PHE A 160 5.78 -11.24 -3.65
CA PHE A 160 5.06 -10.33 -2.75
C PHE A 160 3.72 -10.88 -2.27
N LEU A 161 3.09 -11.78 -3.05
CA LEU A 161 1.92 -12.52 -2.58
C LEU A 161 2.29 -13.47 -1.43
N MET A 162 3.48 -14.09 -1.48
CA MET A 162 3.99 -14.95 -0.40
C MET A 162 4.39 -14.15 0.84
N GLU A 163 4.95 -12.94 0.67
CA GLU A 163 5.27 -12.04 1.79
C GLU A 163 3.99 -11.59 2.52
N ALA A 164 2.91 -11.29 1.78
CA ALA A 164 1.63 -10.87 2.34
C ALA A 164 0.96 -11.93 3.24
N THR A 165 1.08 -13.22 2.92
CA THR A 165 0.47 -14.30 3.72
C THR A 165 1.24 -14.59 5.00
N TYR A 166 2.55 -14.43 5.02
CA TYR A 166 3.39 -14.70 6.19
C TYR A 166 3.14 -13.68 7.32
N HIS A 167 2.70 -12.46 6.98
CA HIS A 167 2.27 -11.46 7.94
C HIS A 167 1.03 -11.87 8.78
N LEU A 168 0.34 -12.95 8.43
CA LEU A 168 -0.82 -13.47 9.17
C LEU A 168 -0.45 -14.41 10.35
N GLN A 169 0.82 -14.71 10.58
CA GLN A 169 1.25 -15.69 11.60
C GLN A 169 1.23 -15.17 13.06
N LYS A 170 0.94 -13.89 13.29
CA LYS A 170 0.84 -13.32 14.64
C LYS A 170 -0.61 -13.38 15.12
N ALA A 171 -0.81 -13.53 16.43
CA ALA A 171 -2.15 -13.55 17.02
C ALA A 171 -3.01 -12.37 16.53
N PRO A 172 -4.19 -12.63 15.96
CA PRO A 172 -5.02 -11.60 15.36
C PRO A 172 -5.63 -10.69 16.42
N ASN A 173 -5.71 -9.40 16.12
CA ASN A 173 -6.47 -8.44 16.92
C ASN A 173 -7.95 -8.40 16.49
N ASP A 174 -8.80 -7.78 17.31
CA ASP A 174 -10.27 -7.73 17.07
C ASP A 174 -10.63 -7.17 15.69
N LEU A 175 -9.89 -6.16 15.20
CA LEU A 175 -10.14 -5.57 13.89
C LEU A 175 -9.64 -6.46 12.74
N GLU A 176 -8.60 -7.27 12.94
CA GLU A 176 -8.17 -8.30 11.98
C GLU A 176 -9.26 -9.38 11.86
N ILE A 177 -9.90 -9.76 12.97
CA ILE A 177 -11.05 -10.69 12.98
C ILE A 177 -12.23 -10.08 12.21
N ILE A 178 -12.59 -8.82 12.48
CA ILE A 178 -13.68 -8.14 11.75
C ILE A 178 -13.35 -8.01 10.26
N ASN A 179 -12.11 -7.66 9.90
CA ASN A 179 -11.69 -7.61 8.50
C ASN A 179 -11.87 -8.98 7.82
N ALA A 180 -11.51 -10.07 8.50
CA ALA A 180 -11.69 -11.43 7.99
C ALA A 180 -13.17 -11.77 7.80
N ILE A 181 -14.02 -11.49 8.78
CA ILE A 181 -15.48 -11.72 8.67
C ILE A 181 -16.08 -10.95 7.50
N VAL A 182 -15.77 -9.65 7.38
CA VAL A 182 -16.27 -8.81 6.28
C VAL A 182 -15.80 -9.32 4.93
N GLN A 183 -14.53 -9.71 4.81
CA GLN A 183 -13.97 -10.22 3.56
C GLN A 183 -14.60 -11.57 3.18
N ILE A 184 -14.67 -12.52 4.11
CA ILE A 184 -15.26 -13.85 3.87
C ILE A 184 -16.74 -13.71 3.47
N ALA A 185 -17.48 -12.80 4.11
CA ALA A 185 -18.87 -12.53 3.76
C ALA A 185 -19.00 -11.99 2.32
N PHE A 186 -18.12 -11.06 1.92
CA PHE A 186 -18.10 -10.54 0.55
C PHE A 186 -17.66 -11.59 -0.47
N ASP A 187 -16.62 -12.36 -0.17
CA ASP A 187 -16.10 -13.43 -1.02
C ASP A 187 -17.11 -14.58 -1.21
N ALA A 188 -18.00 -14.80 -0.24
CA ALA A 188 -19.13 -15.73 -0.37
C ALA A 188 -20.29 -15.10 -1.16
N PHE A 189 -20.53 -13.80 -0.98
CA PHE A 189 -21.57 -13.05 -1.68
C PHE A 189 -21.34 -12.99 -3.20
N VAL A 190 -20.11 -12.71 -3.64
CA VAL A 190 -19.79 -12.56 -5.07
C VAL A 190 -20.16 -13.80 -5.91
N PRO A 191 -19.69 -15.02 -5.60
CA PRO A 191 -20.05 -16.20 -6.39
C PRO A 191 -21.52 -16.61 -6.21
N HIS A 192 -22.16 -16.24 -5.10
CA HIS A 192 -23.58 -16.50 -4.89
C HIS A 192 -24.47 -15.65 -5.82
N ILE A 193 -24.09 -14.40 -6.10
CA ILE A 193 -24.86 -13.47 -6.92
C ILE A 193 -24.39 -13.43 -8.38
N PHE A 194 -23.08 -13.40 -8.62
CA PHE A 194 -22.46 -13.20 -9.93
C PHE A 194 -21.75 -14.45 -10.47
N GLY A 195 -21.80 -15.57 -9.74
CA GLY A 195 -21.15 -16.81 -10.16
C GLY A 195 -19.64 -16.86 -9.93
N ILE A 196 -19.09 -18.08 -10.03
CA ILE A 196 -17.69 -18.37 -9.68
C ILE A 196 -16.68 -17.66 -10.60
N ARG A 197 -17.05 -17.37 -11.87
CA ARG A 197 -16.16 -16.71 -12.83
C ARG A 197 -15.81 -15.29 -12.38
N SER A 198 -16.79 -14.52 -11.90
CA SER A 198 -16.59 -13.17 -11.38
C SER A 198 -15.79 -13.14 -10.08
N PHE A 199 -15.98 -14.14 -9.21
CA PHE A 199 -15.12 -14.31 -8.05
C PHE A 199 -13.66 -14.57 -8.47
N LEU A 200 -13.45 -15.47 -9.43
CA LEU A 200 -12.11 -15.76 -9.94
C LEU A 200 -11.48 -14.56 -10.65
N TYR A 201 -12.24 -13.72 -11.34
CA TYR A 201 -11.75 -12.45 -11.88
C TYR A 201 -11.09 -11.57 -10.81
N LEU A 202 -11.72 -11.40 -9.64
CA LEU A 202 -11.15 -10.62 -8.53
C LEU A 202 -9.86 -11.27 -7.98
N ILE A 203 -9.90 -12.58 -7.72
CA ILE A 203 -8.75 -13.31 -7.16
C ILE A 203 -7.56 -13.32 -8.13
N LEU A 204 -7.81 -13.56 -9.42
CA LEU A 204 -6.80 -13.53 -10.46
C LEU A 204 -6.23 -12.11 -10.63
N GLY A 205 -7.08 -11.09 -10.54
CA GLY A 205 -6.66 -9.69 -10.54
C GLY A 205 -5.66 -9.39 -9.42
N THR A 206 -5.92 -9.85 -8.19
CA THR A 206 -4.98 -9.71 -7.06
C THR A 206 -3.68 -10.49 -7.30
N PHE A 207 -3.79 -11.73 -7.79
CA PHE A 207 -2.64 -12.57 -8.09
C PHE A 207 -1.70 -11.90 -9.10
N VAL A 208 -2.26 -11.33 -10.17
CA VAL A 208 -1.54 -10.59 -11.20
C VAL A 208 -0.95 -9.28 -10.62
N ALA A 209 -1.76 -8.50 -9.89
CA ALA A 209 -1.39 -7.21 -9.30
C ALA A 209 -0.20 -7.30 -8.33
N MET A 210 -0.11 -8.38 -7.57
CA MET A 210 0.96 -8.66 -6.60
C MET A 210 2.12 -9.47 -7.19
N GLY A 211 2.07 -9.74 -8.49
CA GLY A 211 3.03 -10.62 -9.15
C GLY A 211 3.60 -10.04 -10.45
N VAL A 212 3.15 -10.59 -11.58
CA VAL A 212 3.73 -10.33 -12.91
C VAL A 212 3.30 -8.99 -13.55
N HIS A 213 2.35 -8.29 -12.96
CA HIS A 213 1.89 -7.03 -13.52
C HIS A 213 3.00 -5.97 -13.47
N PRO A 214 3.17 -5.12 -14.50
CA PRO A 214 4.22 -4.09 -14.51
C PRO A 214 4.22 -3.18 -13.27
N SER A 215 3.04 -2.95 -12.68
CA SER A 215 2.89 -2.16 -11.46
C SER A 215 3.57 -2.80 -10.25
N ALA A 216 3.71 -4.13 -10.19
CA ALA A 216 4.34 -4.83 -9.08
C ALA A 216 5.84 -4.49 -8.91
N GLY A 217 6.47 -3.93 -9.96
CA GLY A 217 7.83 -3.37 -9.85
C GLY A 217 7.96 -2.28 -8.79
N HIS A 218 6.86 -1.65 -8.40
CA HIS A 218 6.76 -0.79 -7.22
C HIS A 218 7.30 -1.48 -5.96
N PHE A 219 6.82 -2.68 -5.62
CA PHE A 219 7.20 -3.35 -4.37
C PHE A 219 8.70 -3.66 -4.31
N ILE A 220 9.31 -3.91 -5.47
CA ILE A 220 10.75 -4.13 -5.58
C ILE A 220 11.50 -2.81 -5.42
N SER A 221 11.04 -1.75 -6.09
CA SER A 221 11.63 -0.40 -6.03
C SER A 221 11.69 0.16 -4.61
N GLU A 222 10.78 -0.28 -3.75
CA GLU A 222 10.65 0.20 -2.36
C GLU A 222 11.36 -0.67 -1.33
N HIS A 223 11.85 -1.86 -1.73
CA HIS A 223 12.41 -2.83 -0.78
C HIS A 223 13.77 -3.37 -1.18
N TYR A 224 14.24 -3.11 -2.40
CA TYR A 224 15.53 -3.57 -2.89
C TYR A 224 16.48 -2.43 -3.22
N VAL A 225 17.75 -2.63 -2.86
CA VAL A 225 18.89 -1.79 -3.20
C VAL A 225 19.37 -2.16 -4.59
N PHE A 226 19.57 -1.18 -5.46
CA PHE A 226 20.18 -1.42 -6.78
C PHE A 226 21.43 -0.59 -7.01
N LYS A 227 21.63 0.48 -6.23
CA LYS A 227 22.74 1.41 -6.40
C LYS A 227 23.19 1.96 -5.06
N GLY A 228 24.46 1.74 -4.74
CA GLY A 228 25.07 2.18 -3.50
C GLY A 228 24.35 1.62 -2.27
N THR A 229 24.02 2.50 -1.34
CA THR A 229 23.34 2.20 -0.07
C THR A 229 21.92 2.77 0.00
N GLN A 230 21.37 3.24 -1.13
CA GLN A 230 20.00 3.77 -1.15
C GLN A 230 18.99 2.62 -1.05
N GLU A 231 18.21 2.64 0.02
CA GLU A 231 17.31 1.55 0.42
C GLU A 231 15.97 1.54 -0.33
N ILE A 232 15.46 2.72 -0.70
CA ILE A 232 14.18 2.87 -1.40
C ILE A 232 14.30 3.90 -2.51
N TYR A 233 13.50 3.74 -3.58
CA TYR A 233 13.60 4.58 -4.78
C TYR A 233 12.24 5.18 -5.14
N SER A 234 12.23 6.48 -5.44
CA SER A 234 11.06 7.12 -6.07
C SER A 234 11.00 6.82 -7.58
N TYR A 235 9.80 6.84 -8.12
CA TYR A 235 9.43 6.64 -9.53
C TYR A 235 8.59 7.83 -10.00
N TYR A 236 9.01 8.47 -11.09
CA TYR A 236 8.33 9.64 -11.66
C TYR A 236 7.86 9.37 -13.09
N GLY A 237 7.02 8.36 -13.27
CA GLY A 237 6.47 8.05 -14.58
C GLY A 237 4.96 7.78 -14.57
N LEU A 238 4.46 7.29 -15.70
CA LEU A 238 3.03 7.17 -15.99
C LEU A 238 2.28 6.24 -15.03
N TRP A 239 2.95 5.33 -14.32
CA TRP A 239 2.24 4.50 -13.34
C TRP A 239 1.60 5.35 -12.22
N ASN A 240 2.14 6.53 -11.89
CA ASN A 240 1.58 7.43 -10.88
C ASN A 240 0.15 7.90 -11.18
N LEU A 241 -0.26 7.89 -12.46
CA LEU A 241 -1.58 8.35 -12.93
C LEU A 241 -2.74 7.56 -12.29
N TYR A 242 -2.56 6.26 -12.07
CA TYR A 242 -3.59 5.35 -11.54
C TYR A 242 -3.13 4.67 -10.24
N THR A 243 -1.98 5.06 -9.70
CA THR A 243 -1.44 4.55 -8.42
C THR A 243 -1.35 5.63 -7.35
N PHE A 244 -2.18 6.67 -7.46
CA PHE A 244 -2.25 7.76 -6.46
C PHE A 244 -0.89 8.40 -6.16
N ASN A 245 -0.02 8.58 -7.17
CA ASN A 245 1.31 9.13 -6.97
C ASN A 245 2.19 8.35 -5.97
N VAL A 246 1.97 7.03 -5.81
CA VAL A 246 2.79 6.16 -4.95
C VAL A 246 4.27 6.23 -5.27
N GLY A 247 4.63 6.49 -6.53
CA GLY A 247 6.01 6.57 -6.96
C GLY A 247 6.80 7.68 -6.29
N TYR A 248 6.16 8.68 -5.66
CA TYR A 248 6.84 9.63 -4.76
C TYR A 248 7.12 8.98 -3.39
N HIS A 249 7.74 7.80 -3.42
CA HIS A 249 7.86 6.93 -2.27
C HIS A 249 8.82 7.46 -1.21
N VAL A 250 9.98 7.99 -1.63
CA VAL A 250 10.95 8.60 -0.70
C VAL A 250 10.30 9.78 0.02
N GLU A 251 9.57 10.63 -0.72
CA GLU A 251 8.87 11.78 -0.17
C GLU A 251 7.74 11.35 0.78
N ASN A 252 6.98 10.33 0.41
CA ASN A 252 5.98 9.72 1.28
C ASN A 252 6.59 9.15 2.56
N HIS A 253 7.79 8.57 2.50
CA HIS A 253 8.47 8.01 3.67
C HIS A 253 8.99 9.10 4.61
N ASP A 254 9.43 10.24 4.06
CA ASP A 254 9.72 11.44 4.84
C ASP A 254 8.44 12.02 5.47
N PHE A 255 7.36 12.08 4.69
CA PHE A 255 6.11 12.76 5.04
C PHE A 255 4.85 11.87 4.90
N PRO A 256 4.72 10.80 5.70
CA PRO A 256 3.65 9.80 5.52
C PRO A 256 2.24 10.33 5.77
N TYR A 257 2.12 11.47 6.45
CA TYR A 257 0.84 12.11 6.77
C TYR A 257 0.48 13.26 5.80
N ILE A 258 1.25 13.46 4.74
CA ILE A 258 0.88 14.34 3.62
C ILE A 258 0.17 13.45 2.59
N PRO A 259 -1.08 13.76 2.19
CA PRO A 259 -1.75 13.01 1.14
C PRO A 259 -0.95 13.02 -0.15
N ARG A 260 -0.95 11.90 -0.88
CA ARG A 260 -0.09 11.74 -2.06
C ARG A 260 -0.41 12.69 -3.21
N ARG A 261 -1.60 13.26 -3.25
CA ARG A 261 -1.95 14.35 -4.15
C ARG A 261 -1.02 15.58 -3.99
N ASN A 262 -0.45 15.80 -2.80
CA ASN A 262 0.38 16.94 -2.45
C ASN A 262 1.89 16.65 -2.50
N LEU A 263 2.29 15.46 -2.91
CA LEU A 263 3.69 15.08 -3.08
C LEU A 263 4.34 15.48 -4.42
N PRO A 264 3.63 15.51 -5.58
CA PRO A 264 4.24 15.63 -6.90
C PRO A 264 5.10 16.86 -7.18
N GLN A 265 5.61 16.93 -8.41
CA GLN A 265 6.20 18.15 -8.96
C GLN A 265 5.28 18.69 -10.06
N ALA A 266 5.14 20.02 -10.13
CA ALA A 266 4.41 20.70 -11.19
C ALA A 266 4.78 20.15 -12.59
N GLY A 267 3.79 19.58 -13.29
CA GLY A 267 3.94 18.97 -14.61
C GLY A 267 3.75 17.45 -14.66
N THR A 268 3.73 16.76 -13.50
CA THR A 268 3.34 15.33 -13.40
C THR A 268 1.86 15.17 -13.04
N GLU A 269 1.02 16.12 -13.46
CA GLU A 269 -0.42 16.05 -13.19
C GLU A 269 -1.02 14.81 -13.85
N SER A 270 -1.91 14.14 -13.12
CA SER A 270 -2.50 12.90 -13.58
C SER A 270 -3.34 13.15 -14.84
N ILE A 271 -2.88 12.77 -16.03
CA ILE A 271 -3.65 12.87 -17.27
C ILE A 271 -4.27 11.49 -17.55
N ILE A 272 -5.56 11.33 -17.22
CA ILE A 272 -6.63 10.58 -17.94
C ILE A 272 -7.71 10.04 -16.97
N PHE A 273 -8.97 10.28 -17.37
CA PHE A 273 -10.27 9.88 -16.80
C PHE A 273 -10.60 10.33 -15.36
N PHE A 274 -9.80 9.96 -14.35
CA PHE A 274 -10.08 10.33 -12.95
C PHE A 274 -9.90 11.83 -12.69
N THR A 275 -8.95 12.49 -13.36
CA THR A 275 -8.71 13.92 -13.19
C THR A 275 -9.77 14.80 -13.84
N ILE A 276 -10.54 14.34 -14.83
CA ILE A 276 -11.67 15.12 -15.35
C ILE A 276 -12.81 15.13 -14.33
N VAL A 277 -13.09 13.97 -13.72
CA VAL A 277 -14.09 13.85 -12.65
C VAL A 277 -13.63 14.62 -11.42
N VAL A 278 -12.39 14.42 -10.96
CA VAL A 278 -11.81 15.10 -9.79
C VAL A 278 -11.60 16.59 -10.03
N LYS A 279 -11.11 17.06 -11.19
CA LYS A 279 -11.02 18.51 -11.48
C LYS A 279 -12.39 19.16 -11.63
N LYS A 280 -13.40 18.49 -12.22
CA LYS A 280 -14.78 19.01 -12.21
C LYS A 280 -15.36 19.04 -10.80
N PHE A 281 -15.07 18.04 -9.97
CA PHE A 281 -15.49 18.01 -8.56
C PHE A 281 -14.77 19.06 -7.71
N ASP A 282 -13.47 19.26 -7.89
CA ASP A 282 -12.68 20.30 -7.24
C ASP A 282 -13.06 21.71 -7.72
N GLN A 283 -13.44 21.86 -8.99
CA GLN A 283 -14.02 23.12 -9.49
C GLN A 283 -15.39 23.41 -8.87
N LEU A 284 -16.16 22.37 -8.49
CA LEU A 284 -17.41 22.49 -7.75
C LEU A 284 -17.20 22.73 -6.25
N LEU A 285 -16.09 22.27 -5.68
CA LEU A 285 -15.69 22.47 -4.29
C LEU A 285 -14.66 23.63 -4.21
N THR A 286 -15.17 24.85 -4.22
CA THR A 286 -14.41 26.12 -4.19
C THR A 286 -13.15 26.11 -3.30
N ALA A 287 -11.96 25.96 -3.90
CA ALA A 287 -10.71 26.57 -3.43
C ALA A 287 -9.68 26.63 -4.57
N PRO A 288 -9.19 27.82 -4.97
CA PRO A 288 -8.04 27.93 -5.86
C PRO A 288 -6.79 27.52 -5.07
N CYS A 289 -6.41 26.24 -5.16
CA CYS A 289 -5.23 25.73 -4.49
C CYS A 289 -3.99 26.23 -5.26
N SER A 290 -3.25 27.20 -4.68
CA SER A 290 -1.85 27.37 -5.02
C SER A 290 -1.15 26.07 -4.64
N VAL A 291 -0.95 25.16 -5.60
CA VAL A 291 -0.52 23.78 -5.32
C VAL A 291 0.91 23.81 -4.77
N LEU A 292 1.00 23.84 -3.44
CA LEU A 292 2.21 23.55 -2.70
C LEU A 292 2.44 22.04 -2.86
N GLU A 293 3.65 21.65 -3.21
CA GLU A 293 4.00 20.24 -3.33
C GLU A 293 5.38 19.99 -2.73
N VAL A 294 5.56 18.83 -2.09
CA VAL A 294 6.79 18.53 -1.34
C VAL A 294 8.01 18.56 -2.27
N THR A 295 7.98 17.81 -3.37
CA THR A 295 9.13 17.69 -4.28
C THR A 295 9.47 19.04 -4.93
N LYS A 296 8.47 19.89 -5.19
CA LYS A 296 8.69 21.24 -5.73
C LYS A 296 9.34 22.18 -4.72
N ILE A 297 8.93 22.12 -3.46
CA ILE A 297 9.41 23.03 -2.41
C ILE A 297 10.82 22.67 -1.95
N ALA A 298 11.11 21.37 -1.87
CA ALA A 298 12.34 20.83 -1.27
C ALA A 298 13.17 20.02 -2.27
N LEU A 299 13.15 20.40 -3.56
CA LEU A 299 13.81 19.67 -4.64
C LEU A 299 15.28 19.37 -4.35
N GLU A 300 15.98 20.29 -3.67
CA GLU A 300 17.39 20.13 -3.31
C GLU A 300 17.68 18.95 -2.36
N PHE A 301 16.68 18.45 -1.66
CA PHE A 301 16.80 17.28 -0.78
C PHE A 301 16.59 15.96 -1.54
N TYR A 302 16.04 16.01 -2.74
CA TYR A 302 15.65 14.84 -3.54
C TYR A 302 16.43 14.70 -4.86
N SER A 303 16.98 15.80 -5.40
CA SER A 303 17.62 15.83 -6.72
C SER A 303 18.84 14.91 -6.88
N ASN A 304 19.52 14.59 -5.77
CA ASN A 304 20.70 13.73 -5.78
C ASN A 304 20.38 12.26 -5.51
N LEU A 305 19.12 11.93 -5.22
CA LEU A 305 18.69 10.56 -4.98
C LEU A 305 18.46 9.84 -6.31
N HIS A 306 18.74 8.54 -6.33
CA HIS A 306 18.45 7.72 -7.48
C HIS A 306 16.95 7.45 -7.59
N THR A 307 16.44 7.54 -8.81
CA THR A 307 15.01 7.35 -9.12
C THR A 307 14.86 6.29 -10.20
N ARG A 308 13.62 5.83 -10.38
CA ARG A 308 13.23 4.89 -11.44
C ARG A 308 12.42 5.61 -12.51
N SER A 309 12.69 5.23 -13.76
CA SER A 309 11.91 5.63 -14.92
C SER A 309 10.92 4.55 -15.37
N SER A 310 11.08 3.30 -14.95
CA SER A 310 10.21 2.19 -15.35
C SER A 310 10.15 1.08 -14.29
N TRP A 311 8.96 0.81 -13.74
CA TRP A 311 8.73 -0.35 -12.88
C TRP A 311 8.75 -1.67 -13.64
N THR A 312 8.38 -1.69 -14.92
CA THR A 312 8.56 -2.86 -15.77
C THR A 312 10.03 -3.28 -15.83
N LYS A 313 10.93 -2.31 -15.98
CA LYS A 313 12.38 -2.59 -15.95
C LYS A 313 12.83 -3.09 -14.58
N VAL A 314 12.32 -2.51 -13.49
CA VAL A 314 12.62 -2.96 -12.12
C VAL A 314 12.22 -4.43 -11.94
N LEU A 315 11.02 -4.80 -12.37
CA LEU A 315 10.52 -6.17 -12.31
C LEU A 315 11.35 -7.12 -13.18
N TRP A 316 11.70 -6.70 -14.40
CA TRP A 316 12.59 -7.45 -15.29
C TRP A 316 13.95 -7.71 -14.64
N ASP A 317 14.60 -6.66 -14.13
CA ASP A 317 15.91 -6.76 -13.50
C ASP A 317 15.84 -7.70 -12.28
N PHE A 318 14.76 -7.66 -11.48
CA PHE A 318 14.57 -8.56 -10.35
C PHE A 318 14.43 -10.04 -10.73
N VAL A 319 13.70 -10.33 -11.81
CA VAL A 319 13.45 -11.72 -12.25
C VAL A 319 14.66 -12.30 -12.99
N PHE A 320 15.36 -11.48 -13.79
CA PHE A 320 16.36 -11.97 -14.74
C PHE A 320 17.81 -11.62 -14.39
N SER A 321 18.06 -10.63 -13.53
CA SER A 321 19.43 -10.30 -13.13
C SER A 321 19.92 -11.23 -12.02
N PRO A 322 21.10 -11.88 -12.17
CA PRO A 322 21.72 -12.65 -11.09
C PRO A 322 22.15 -11.75 -9.91
N ASP A 323 22.31 -10.45 -10.17
CA ASP A 323 22.65 -9.47 -9.13
C ASP A 323 21.45 -9.08 -8.28
N MET A 324 20.22 -9.32 -8.74
CA MET A 324 19.00 -8.99 -8.01
C MET A 324 18.46 -10.22 -7.28
N GLY A 325 19.13 -10.54 -6.18
CA GLY A 325 18.73 -11.60 -5.26
C GLY A 325 18.04 -11.07 -3.99
N PRO A 326 17.51 -11.97 -3.13
CA PRO A 326 16.90 -11.62 -1.83
C PRO A 326 17.79 -10.77 -0.92
N TYR A 327 19.11 -10.89 -1.10
CA TYR A 327 20.12 -10.20 -0.31
C TYR A 327 20.36 -8.76 -0.75
N MET A 328 19.81 -8.32 -1.89
CA MET A 328 19.82 -6.92 -2.30
C MET A 328 18.81 -6.08 -1.53
N ARG A 329 18.73 -6.29 -0.21
CA ARG A 329 17.99 -5.48 0.74
C ARG A 329 18.95 -4.95 1.78
N LEU A 330 18.66 -3.76 2.29
CA LEU A 330 19.46 -3.14 3.34
C LEU A 330 18.96 -3.60 4.72
N LYS A 331 19.89 -3.96 5.60
CA LYS A 331 19.63 -4.36 6.99
C LYS A 331 20.35 -3.47 8.00
N ARG A 332 19.73 -3.28 9.15
CA ARG A 332 20.23 -2.57 10.32
C ARG A 332 20.01 -3.41 11.58
N THR A 333 20.89 -3.21 12.56
CA THR A 333 20.65 -3.71 13.91
C THR A 333 19.46 -2.98 14.52
N ALA A 334 18.63 -3.71 15.26
CA ALA A 334 17.46 -3.14 15.89
C ALA A 334 17.87 -2.06 16.90
N SER A 335 17.32 -0.84 16.75
CA SER A 335 17.62 0.27 17.65
C SER A 335 16.92 0.12 19.01
N VAL A 336 15.79 -0.60 19.02
CA VAL A 336 14.98 -0.92 20.20
C VAL A 336 14.41 -2.33 20.08
N ALA A 337 14.05 -2.95 21.21
CA ALA A 337 13.35 -4.23 21.19
C ALA A 337 11.98 -4.10 20.50
N GLN A 338 11.82 -4.75 19.35
CA GLN A 338 10.58 -4.69 18.58
C GLN A 338 9.59 -5.76 19.04
N THR A 339 8.65 -5.40 19.90
CA THR A 339 7.58 -6.31 20.34
C THR A 339 6.24 -5.93 19.71
N PHE A 340 5.57 -6.90 19.09
CA PHE A 340 4.19 -6.74 18.62
C PHE A 340 3.25 -7.44 19.61
N ARG A 341 2.56 -6.67 20.44
CA ARG A 341 1.45 -7.17 21.24
C ARG A 341 0.14 -6.93 20.49
N PRO A 342 -0.80 -7.90 20.46
CA PRO A 342 -2.14 -7.63 19.94
C PRO A 342 -2.78 -6.51 20.77
N ARG A 343 -3.29 -5.48 20.08
CA ARG A 343 -4.05 -4.40 20.72
C ARG A 343 -5.53 -4.64 20.44
N HIS A 344 -6.30 -4.91 21.49
CA HIS A 344 -7.74 -5.09 21.42
C HIS A 344 -8.43 -3.73 21.41
N ALA A 345 -8.51 -3.11 20.24
CA ALA A 345 -9.01 -1.75 20.06
C ALA A 345 -10.49 -1.58 20.45
N LEU A 346 -11.25 -2.69 20.55
CA LEU A 346 -12.67 -2.66 20.87
C LEU A 346 -12.95 -2.82 22.37
N ASN A 347 -11.99 -3.28 23.17
CA ASN A 347 -12.21 -3.49 24.61
C ASN A 347 -12.67 -2.22 25.34
N GLU A 348 -12.05 -1.08 25.04
CA GLU A 348 -12.45 0.22 25.60
C GLU A 348 -13.92 0.57 25.26
N TYR A 349 -14.40 0.18 24.08
CA TYR A 349 -15.79 0.39 23.66
C TYR A 349 -16.73 -0.60 24.31
N TYR A 350 -16.36 -1.87 24.42
CA TYR A 350 -17.14 -2.87 25.15
C TYR A 350 -17.30 -2.48 26.61
N GLU A 351 -16.24 -1.98 27.25
CA GLU A 351 -16.28 -1.45 28.62
C GLU A 351 -17.14 -0.19 28.74
N ALA A 352 -17.12 0.70 27.74
CA ALA A 352 -17.99 1.88 27.74
C ALA A 352 -19.47 1.49 27.59
N VAL A 353 -19.77 0.56 26.67
CA VAL A 353 -21.13 0.06 26.43
C VAL A 353 -21.65 -0.74 27.63
N SER A 354 -20.82 -1.58 28.26
CA SER A 354 -21.23 -2.34 29.45
C SER A 354 -21.58 -1.40 30.60
N LYS A 355 -20.78 -0.36 30.85
CA LYS A 355 -21.08 0.68 31.84
C LYS A 355 -22.40 1.40 31.55
N ILE A 356 -22.68 1.72 30.29
CA ILE A 356 -23.98 2.31 29.89
C ILE A 356 -25.12 1.32 30.13
N SER A 357 -24.93 0.05 29.80
CA SER A 357 -25.94 -1.00 30.02
C SER A 357 -26.25 -1.22 31.50
N ASP A 358 -25.25 -1.07 32.37
CA ASP A 358 -25.44 -1.17 33.82
C ASP A 358 -26.15 0.08 34.39
N VAL A 359 -25.92 1.26 33.81
CA VAL A 359 -26.71 2.47 34.10
C VAL A 359 -28.17 2.30 33.68
N PHE A 360 -28.44 1.71 32.52
CA PHE A 360 -29.82 1.41 32.11
C PHE A 360 -30.47 0.36 33.00
N LYS A 361 -29.75 -0.67 33.45
CA LYS A 361 -30.27 -1.61 34.45
C LYS A 361 -30.62 -0.92 35.77
N PHE A 362 -29.89 0.13 36.16
CA PHE A 362 -30.17 0.91 37.38
C PHE A 362 -31.36 1.87 37.24
N ILE A 363 -31.78 2.22 36.01
CA ILE A 363 -32.93 3.11 35.76
C ILE A 363 -34.25 2.32 35.65
N PHE A 364 -34.17 1.02 35.34
CA PHE A 364 -35.33 0.15 35.13
C PHE A 364 -35.53 -0.91 36.24
N TYR A 365 -34.78 -0.82 37.34
CA TYR A 365 -35.01 -1.49 38.62
C TYR A 365 -35.21 -0.42 39.70
#